data_AF-A0A165D3M8-F1
#
_entry.id   AF-A0A165D3M8-F1
#
_cell.length_a   1.000
_cell.length_b   1.000
_cell.length_c   1.000
_cell.angle_alpha   90.00
_cell.angle_beta   90.00
_cell.angle_gamma   90.00
#
_symmetry.space_group_name_H-M   'P 1'
#
loop_
_entity.id
_entity.type
_entity.pdbx_description
1 polymer ?
#
loop_
_entity_poly.entity_id
_entity_poly.type
_entity_poly.pdbx_seq_one_letter_code
_entity_poly.pdbx_strand_id
1 'polypeptide(L)'
;MSTAGSYPEPSTDIIDLISDDEPNSSDSKDLISDDEAPASEGEVIDPDKLCPFCDSLLPENPSAEYKRLLKATLRHAWPSYRRENPKGMSADMEVRVGVCVRHRFETKTMPKAVAKGWPTDIDFDALPSRVQSTHVMSRLRRILEQPTTSHFFRQFSALRKQHGILYLEGSRGQRLTIDDFGTGYYGYKGYGIFFNLVYQLFDIPTVKPRFAPLSIVSIVTCILIPEIALALIMEDKSCEEKLAIDILRKSTDYGRNMFPDPDDDVAPLSDDDEDGVSDGIEDHRSQQEIEGGVADTIVLSDSENEYISA
;
A
#
# COMPACT_ATOMS: atom_id res chain seq x y z
N MET A 1 -44.68 14.30 14.01
CA MET A 1 -44.05 13.01 14.41
C MET A 1 -43.16 12.57 13.26
N SER A 2 -41.88 12.92 13.36
CA SER A 2 -40.73 12.51 12.52
C SER A 2 -39.62 13.49 12.81
N THR A 3 -38.49 13.05 13.34
CA THR A 3 -37.20 13.72 13.14
C THR A 3 -36.08 12.68 13.21
N ALA A 4 -35.28 12.69 12.16
CA ALA A 4 -34.12 11.83 11.93
C ALA A 4 -32.99 12.17 12.92
N GLY A 5 -32.36 11.13 13.48
CA GLY A 5 -31.17 11.27 14.32
C GLY A 5 -29.92 11.45 13.46
N SER A 6 -29.36 12.65 13.48
CA SER A 6 -28.10 13.03 12.85
C SER A 6 -26.91 12.37 13.56
N TYR A 7 -26.02 11.74 12.79
CA TYR A 7 -24.70 11.32 13.27
C TYR A 7 -23.78 12.55 13.39
N PRO A 8 -22.88 12.61 14.39
CA PRO A 8 -21.93 13.71 14.51
C PRO A 8 -20.70 13.49 13.61
N GLU A 9 -20.29 14.53 12.89
CA GLU A 9 -19.04 14.58 12.14
C GLU A 9 -17.82 14.74 13.08
N PRO A 10 -16.65 14.17 12.74
CA PRO A 10 -15.44 14.32 13.53
C PRO A 10 -14.80 15.71 13.32
N SER A 11 -14.54 16.39 14.43
CA SER A 11 -13.94 17.73 14.51
C SER A 11 -12.51 17.79 13.98
N THR A 12 -12.29 18.73 13.06
CA THR A 12 -10.97 19.17 12.60
C THR A 12 -10.38 20.17 13.58
N ASP A 13 -9.61 19.67 14.55
CA ASP A 13 -8.69 20.50 15.33
C ASP A 13 -7.33 19.81 15.32
N ILE A 14 -6.40 20.36 14.54
CA ILE A 14 -4.93 20.38 14.68
C ILE A 14 -4.38 20.87 13.34
N ILE A 15 -4.06 22.16 13.29
CA ILE A 15 -2.81 22.78 12.81
C ILE A 15 -3.08 24.27 12.83
N ASP A 16 -2.67 24.91 13.92
CA ASP A 16 -2.67 26.37 14.04
C ASP A 16 -1.47 26.76 14.90
N LEU A 17 -0.28 26.57 14.36
CA LEU A 17 0.99 27.11 14.87
C LEU A 17 1.99 27.16 13.71
N ILE A 18 2.04 28.29 13.01
CA ILE A 18 3.23 29.08 12.66
C ILE A 18 2.66 30.37 12.04
N SER A 19 2.49 31.37 12.89
CA SER A 19 2.51 32.79 12.51
C SER A 19 3.98 33.19 12.45
N ASP A 20 4.39 33.85 11.37
CA ASP A 20 5.50 34.81 11.36
C ASP A 20 5.28 35.79 10.19
N ASP A 21 4.79 36.97 10.56
CA ASP A 21 5.09 38.32 10.06
C ASP A 21 5.20 38.61 8.54
N GLU A 22 4.17 39.29 8.02
CA GLU A 22 4.34 40.32 6.99
C GLU A 22 4.14 41.73 7.57
N PRO A 23 4.97 42.73 7.21
CA PRO A 23 4.57 44.12 7.28
C PRO A 23 4.08 44.63 5.90
N ASN A 24 2.85 45.07 5.93
CA ASN A 24 2.13 45.85 4.93
C ASN A 24 2.87 47.17 4.56
N SER A 25 3.02 47.47 3.26
CA SER A 25 3.08 48.85 2.79
C SER A 25 2.50 49.00 1.38
N SER A 26 1.42 49.75 1.30
CA SER A 26 0.84 50.35 0.09
C SER A 26 1.79 51.37 -0.55
N ASP A 27 1.93 51.37 -1.88
CA ASP A 27 1.50 52.51 -2.70
C ASP A 27 1.80 52.38 -4.20
N SER A 28 0.83 52.91 -4.97
CA SER A 28 0.91 53.49 -6.32
C SER A 28 1.11 52.62 -7.58
N LYS A 29 0.13 52.81 -8.47
CA LYS A 29 0.06 52.52 -9.90
C LYS A 29 1.20 53.19 -10.67
N ASP A 30 1.70 52.52 -11.71
CA ASP A 30 2.00 53.17 -12.99
C ASP A 30 1.96 52.17 -14.17
N LEU A 31 1.67 52.74 -15.33
CA LEU A 31 1.22 52.14 -16.59
C LEU A 31 2.37 51.94 -17.60
N ILE A 32 2.20 50.91 -18.45
CA ILE A 32 2.77 50.71 -19.82
C ILE A 32 4.20 50.14 -19.91
N SER A 33 4.33 48.93 -20.46
CA SER A 33 4.88 48.72 -21.82
C SER A 33 4.77 47.26 -22.23
N ASP A 34 4.34 47.06 -23.48
CA ASP A 34 4.41 45.81 -24.21
C ASP A 34 5.87 45.36 -24.32
N ASP A 35 6.21 44.25 -23.69
CA ASP A 35 7.31 43.41 -24.13
C ASP A 35 6.81 41.96 -24.08
N GLU A 36 6.59 41.46 -25.28
CA GLU A 36 6.27 40.09 -25.63
C GLU A 36 7.35 39.19 -25.03
N ALA A 37 7.06 38.63 -23.85
CA ALA A 37 7.90 37.60 -23.26
C ALA A 37 8.02 36.48 -24.30
N PRO A 38 9.24 36.11 -24.74
CA PRO A 38 9.38 34.95 -25.60
C PRO A 38 8.81 33.78 -24.82
N ALA A 39 7.76 33.17 -25.37
CA ALA A 39 7.28 31.88 -24.92
C ALA A 39 8.51 31.02 -24.73
N SER A 40 8.81 30.62 -23.50
CA SER A 40 9.86 29.66 -23.24
C SER A 40 9.53 28.47 -24.13
N GLU A 41 10.33 28.28 -25.19
CA GLU A 41 10.24 27.11 -26.03
C GLU A 41 10.49 25.95 -25.08
N GLY A 42 9.40 25.33 -24.64
CA GLY A 42 9.45 24.22 -23.71
C GLY A 42 10.42 23.20 -24.30
N GLU A 43 11.47 22.90 -23.54
CA GLU A 43 12.50 21.95 -23.93
C GLU A 43 11.82 20.71 -24.52
N VAL A 44 12.03 20.46 -25.81
CA VAL A 44 11.38 19.33 -26.49
C VAL A 44 12.02 18.06 -25.95
N ILE A 45 11.38 17.46 -24.95
CA ILE A 45 11.83 16.21 -24.36
C ILE A 45 11.64 15.11 -25.41
N ASP A 46 12.69 14.34 -25.64
CA ASP A 46 12.65 13.17 -26.51
C ASP A 46 11.51 12.23 -26.07
N PRO A 47 10.51 11.95 -26.94
CA PRO A 47 9.39 11.08 -26.62
C PRO A 47 9.80 9.68 -26.14
N ASP A 48 10.99 9.19 -26.53
CA ASP A 48 11.51 7.89 -26.07
C ASP A 48 11.96 7.89 -24.61
N LYS A 49 12.11 9.07 -24.00
CA LYS A 49 12.43 9.23 -22.58
C LYS A 49 11.18 9.39 -21.72
N LEU A 50 10.00 9.49 -22.31
CA LEU A 50 8.74 9.68 -21.60
C LEU A 50 8.04 8.35 -21.34
N CYS A 51 7.43 8.23 -20.17
CA CYS A 51 6.55 7.11 -19.87
C CYS A 51 5.31 7.17 -20.76
N PRO A 52 4.95 6.08 -21.46
CA PRO A 52 3.78 6.05 -22.32
C PRO A 52 2.45 6.36 -21.62
N PHE A 53 2.37 6.20 -20.29
CA PHE A 53 1.09 6.32 -19.56
C PHE A 53 0.91 7.61 -18.75
N CYS A 54 1.99 8.24 -18.29
CA CYS A 54 1.92 9.38 -17.37
C CYS A 54 2.79 10.58 -17.76
N ASP A 55 3.47 10.51 -18.91
CA ASP A 55 4.30 11.57 -19.49
C ASP A 55 5.46 12.05 -18.61
N SER A 56 5.75 11.35 -17.51
CA SER A 56 6.93 11.59 -16.70
C SER A 56 8.14 10.84 -17.27
N LEU A 57 9.35 11.35 -17.02
CA LEU A 57 10.58 10.70 -17.48
C LEU A 57 10.68 9.23 -17.01
N LEU A 58 11.16 8.37 -17.90
CA LEU A 58 11.53 7.00 -17.59
C LEU A 58 12.75 6.99 -16.64
N PRO A 59 12.88 5.95 -15.78
CA PRO A 59 14.07 5.79 -14.97
C PRO A 59 15.29 5.59 -15.89
N GLU A 60 16.45 6.15 -15.51
CA GLU A 60 17.67 6.05 -16.31
C GLU A 60 18.10 4.59 -16.55
N ASN A 61 17.96 3.76 -15.52
CA ASN A 61 18.29 2.34 -15.54
C ASN A 61 17.06 1.52 -15.10
N PRO A 62 16.09 1.27 -15.99
CA PRO A 62 14.88 0.55 -15.64
C PRO A 62 15.21 -0.89 -15.22
N SER A 63 14.64 -1.34 -14.11
CA SER A 63 14.84 -2.71 -13.64
C SER A 63 14.22 -3.73 -14.60
N ALA A 64 14.68 -4.99 -14.51
CA ALA A 64 14.10 -6.09 -15.28
C ALA A 64 12.59 -6.22 -15.04
N GLU A 65 12.15 -5.98 -13.81
CA GLU A 65 10.75 -6.04 -13.42
C GLU A 65 9.91 -4.92 -14.06
N TYR A 66 10.42 -3.69 -14.08
CA TYR A 66 9.74 -2.60 -14.79
C TYR A 66 9.60 -2.89 -16.28
N LYS A 67 10.67 -3.41 -16.91
CA LYS A 67 10.63 -3.80 -18.34
C LYS A 67 9.61 -4.89 -18.60
N ARG A 68 9.52 -5.89 -17.72
CA ARG A 68 8.53 -6.99 -17.79
C ARG A 68 7.10 -6.44 -17.70
N LEU A 69 6.82 -5.64 -16.68
CA LEU A 69 5.50 -5.01 -16.47
C LEU A 69 5.12 -4.10 -17.64
N LEU A 70 6.04 -3.25 -18.10
CA LEU A 70 5.81 -2.36 -19.23
C LEU A 70 5.46 -3.15 -20.49
N LYS A 71 6.23 -4.20 -20.81
CA LYS A 71 5.96 -5.06 -21.97
C LYS A 71 4.58 -5.72 -21.86
N ALA A 72 4.23 -6.25 -20.68
CA ALA A 72 2.94 -6.90 -20.45
C ALA A 72 1.77 -5.91 -20.60
N THR A 73 1.84 -4.74 -19.98
CA THR A 73 0.82 -3.69 -20.08
C THR A 73 0.64 -3.22 -21.53
N LEU A 74 1.73 -3.06 -22.29
CA LEU A 74 1.65 -2.58 -23.67
C LEU A 74 0.87 -3.50 -24.62
N ARG A 75 0.73 -4.80 -24.30
CA ARG A 75 -0.07 -5.74 -25.12
C ARG A 75 -1.57 -5.46 -25.09
N HIS A 76 -2.05 -4.82 -24.02
CA HIS A 76 -3.46 -4.47 -23.84
C HIS A 76 -3.69 -2.96 -23.90
N ALA A 77 -2.67 -2.20 -24.33
CA ALA A 77 -2.74 -0.75 -24.42
C ALA A 77 -3.12 -0.31 -25.85
N TRP A 78 -3.76 0.84 -25.96
CA TRP A 78 -4.08 1.49 -27.22
C TRP A 78 -3.41 2.86 -27.34
N PRO A 79 -3.15 3.35 -28.57
CA PRO A 79 -2.57 4.67 -28.77
C PRO A 79 -3.43 5.79 -28.15
N SER A 80 -2.76 6.71 -27.46
CA SER A 80 -3.33 7.92 -26.88
C SER A 80 -2.34 9.05 -27.08
N TYR A 81 -2.25 9.53 -28.31
CA TYR A 81 -1.28 10.55 -28.71
C TYR A 81 -1.53 11.86 -27.96
N ARG A 82 -0.50 12.38 -27.32
CA ARG A 82 -0.52 13.65 -26.59
C ARG A 82 0.46 14.62 -27.24
N ARG A 83 0.19 15.93 -27.14
CA ARG A 83 1.02 16.97 -27.76
C ARG A 83 2.49 16.88 -27.34
N GLU A 84 2.72 16.64 -26.05
CA GLU A 84 4.06 16.51 -25.44
C GLU A 84 4.59 15.08 -25.50
N ASN A 85 3.72 14.09 -25.70
CA ASN A 85 4.08 12.68 -25.81
C ASN A 85 3.38 12.03 -27.01
N PRO A 86 3.98 12.15 -28.21
CA PRO A 86 3.47 11.50 -29.42
C PRO A 86 3.49 9.97 -29.36
N LYS A 87 4.13 9.36 -28.35
CA LYS A 87 4.14 7.92 -28.08
C LYS A 87 3.25 7.55 -26.89
N GLY A 88 2.35 8.46 -26.50
CA GLY A 88 1.39 8.24 -25.43
C GLY A 88 0.48 7.04 -25.72
N MET A 89 0.25 6.24 -24.69
CA MET A 89 -0.60 5.07 -24.67
C MET A 89 -1.62 5.20 -23.54
N SER A 90 -2.74 4.51 -23.69
CA SER A 90 -3.75 4.33 -22.65
C SER A 90 -4.03 2.85 -22.48
N ALA A 91 -4.41 2.46 -21.27
CA ALA A 91 -4.82 1.11 -20.91
C ALA A 91 -5.79 1.22 -19.73
N ASP A 92 -6.60 0.20 -19.52
CA ASP A 92 -7.47 0.13 -18.35
C ASP A 92 -6.66 0.24 -17.05
N MET A 93 -7.27 0.80 -16.01
CA MET A 93 -6.59 1.07 -14.74
C MET A 93 -5.94 -0.19 -14.16
N GLU A 94 -6.67 -1.31 -14.19
CA GLU A 94 -6.22 -2.60 -13.69
C GLU A 94 -5.02 -3.14 -14.45
N VAL A 95 -4.93 -2.86 -15.75
CA VAL A 95 -3.81 -3.28 -16.62
C VAL A 95 -2.56 -2.45 -16.37
N ARG A 96 -2.70 -1.12 -16.12
CA ARG A 96 -1.55 -0.20 -16.00
C ARG A 96 -1.11 0.10 -14.57
N VAL A 97 -1.90 -0.23 -13.55
CA VAL A 97 -1.58 0.15 -12.15
C VAL A 97 -0.22 -0.40 -11.71
N GLY A 98 0.11 -1.65 -12.04
CA GLY A 98 1.38 -2.28 -11.68
C GLY A 98 2.59 -1.54 -12.27
N VAL A 99 2.58 -1.27 -13.58
CA VAL A 99 3.68 -0.53 -14.23
C VAL A 99 3.77 0.91 -13.72
N CYS A 100 2.65 1.58 -13.44
CA CYS A 100 2.66 2.94 -12.89
C CYS A 100 3.22 2.99 -11.46
N VAL A 101 2.86 2.03 -10.61
CA VAL A 101 3.40 1.91 -9.25
C VAL A 101 4.91 1.66 -9.32
N ARG A 102 5.36 0.70 -10.15
CA ARG A 102 6.78 0.40 -10.32
C ARG A 102 7.56 1.58 -10.90
N HIS A 103 6.99 2.29 -11.88
CA HIS A 103 7.58 3.50 -12.45
C HIS A 103 7.84 4.57 -11.40
N ARG A 104 6.81 4.88 -10.59
CA ARG A 104 6.92 5.85 -9.49
C ARG A 104 7.95 5.40 -8.46
N PHE A 105 7.99 4.11 -8.15
CA PHE A 105 8.97 3.54 -7.24
C PHE A 105 10.39 3.75 -7.73
N GLU A 106 10.72 3.36 -8.97
CA GLU A 106 12.08 3.47 -9.52
C GLU A 106 12.53 4.92 -9.74
N THR A 107 11.60 5.82 -10.08
CA THR A 107 11.93 7.23 -10.35
C THR A 107 11.98 8.09 -9.10
N LYS A 108 11.13 7.84 -8.09
CA LYS A 108 10.98 8.72 -6.92
C LYS A 108 11.42 8.08 -5.61
N THR A 109 11.05 6.83 -5.37
CA THR A 109 11.24 6.18 -4.06
C THR A 109 12.61 5.53 -3.96
N MET A 110 13.04 4.78 -4.97
CA MET A 110 14.32 4.07 -5.00
C MET A 110 15.53 5.00 -4.86
N PRO A 111 15.65 6.14 -5.57
CA PRO A 111 16.80 7.03 -5.40
C PRO A 111 16.89 7.61 -3.98
N LYS A 112 15.74 7.93 -3.37
CA LYS A 112 15.67 8.41 -1.98
C LYS A 112 16.08 7.32 -0.99
N ALA A 113 15.71 6.07 -1.25
CA ALA A 113 16.09 4.92 -0.43
C ALA A 113 17.60 4.67 -0.47
N VAL A 114 18.19 4.71 -1.68
CA VAL A 114 19.64 4.59 -1.88
C VAL A 114 20.39 5.73 -1.17
N ALA A 115 19.91 6.98 -1.31
CA ALA A 115 20.50 8.13 -0.61
C ALA A 115 20.43 8.01 0.92
N LYS A 116 19.40 7.35 1.46
CA LYS A 116 19.27 7.02 2.89
C LYS A 116 20.04 5.75 3.29
N GLY A 117 20.68 5.08 2.34
CA GLY A 117 21.41 3.85 2.54
C GLY A 117 20.53 2.66 2.91
N TRP A 118 19.25 2.63 2.54
CA TRP A 118 18.41 1.44 2.78
C TRP A 118 18.88 0.26 1.91
N PRO A 119 18.81 -0.99 2.41
CA PRO A 119 19.34 -2.14 1.68
C PRO A 119 18.59 -2.37 0.37
N THR A 120 19.32 -2.41 -0.74
CA THR A 120 18.79 -2.80 -2.05
C THR A 120 18.83 -4.31 -2.29
N ASP A 121 19.58 -5.02 -1.46
CA ASP A 121 19.67 -6.48 -1.46
C ASP A 121 19.72 -6.96 -0.01
N ILE A 122 18.92 -7.97 0.30
CA ILE A 122 18.80 -8.55 1.64
C ILE A 122 18.94 -10.06 1.48
N ASP A 123 19.86 -10.65 2.24
CA ASP A 123 19.95 -12.09 2.40
C ASP A 123 18.79 -12.59 3.29
N PHE A 124 17.67 -12.90 2.63
CA PHE A 124 16.48 -13.42 3.29
C PHE A 124 16.69 -14.83 3.86
N ASP A 125 17.62 -15.61 3.31
CA ASP A 125 17.94 -16.96 3.79
C ASP A 125 18.68 -16.91 5.13
N ALA A 126 19.43 -15.83 5.39
CA ALA A 126 20.05 -15.59 6.67
C ALA A 126 19.09 -15.05 7.75
N LEU A 127 17.91 -14.52 7.40
CA LEU A 127 17.00 -13.89 8.37
C LEU A 127 16.58 -14.82 9.52
N PRO A 128 16.21 -16.10 9.30
CA PRO A 128 15.92 -17.02 10.40
C PRO A 128 17.02 -17.10 11.46
N SER A 129 18.28 -17.11 11.03
CA SER A 129 19.43 -17.14 11.93
C SER A 129 19.61 -15.81 12.67
N ARG A 130 19.38 -14.68 11.97
CA ARG A 130 19.44 -13.34 12.56
C ARG A 130 18.35 -13.12 13.62
N VAL A 131 17.12 -13.57 13.36
CA VAL A 131 16.01 -13.49 14.33
C VAL A 131 16.29 -14.32 15.58
N GLN A 132 17.01 -15.44 15.43
CA GLN A 132 17.44 -16.28 16.54
C GLN A 132 18.68 -15.75 17.27
N SER A 133 19.24 -14.61 16.87
CA SER A 133 20.35 -13.98 17.59
C SER A 133 19.97 -13.68 19.04
N THR A 134 20.96 -13.68 19.93
CA THR A 134 20.73 -13.43 21.36
C THR A 134 20.09 -12.07 21.62
N HIS A 135 20.40 -11.06 20.81
CA HIS A 135 19.85 -9.71 20.96
C HIS A 135 18.36 -9.66 20.62
N VAL A 136 17.96 -10.14 19.43
CA VAL A 136 16.55 -10.19 19.01
C VAL A 136 15.74 -11.08 19.97
N MET A 137 16.26 -12.26 20.30
CA MET A 137 15.55 -13.20 21.17
C MET A 137 15.35 -12.70 22.58
N SER A 138 16.36 -12.06 23.18
CA SER A 138 16.23 -11.43 24.49
C SER A 138 15.17 -10.33 24.49
N ARG A 139 15.11 -9.53 23.41
CA ARG A 139 14.09 -8.49 23.25
C ARG A 139 12.69 -9.09 23.19
N LEU A 140 12.46 -10.10 22.33
CA LEU A 140 11.14 -10.72 22.19
C LEU A 140 10.68 -11.41 23.48
N ARG A 141 11.56 -12.15 24.16
CA ARG A 141 11.22 -12.77 25.45
C ARG A 141 10.80 -11.74 26.50
N ARG A 142 11.54 -10.63 26.60
CA ARG A 142 11.17 -9.51 27.50
C ARG A 142 9.80 -8.95 27.18
N ILE A 143 9.43 -8.84 25.91
CA ILE A 143 8.12 -8.34 25.49
C ILE A 143 7.02 -9.35 25.83
N LEU A 144 7.26 -10.65 25.63
CA LEU A 144 6.32 -11.71 25.98
C LEU A 144 6.07 -11.79 27.50
N GLU A 145 7.09 -11.50 28.32
CA GLU A 145 6.98 -11.43 29.77
C GLU A 145 6.30 -10.13 30.23
N GLN A 146 6.70 -9.00 29.65
CA GLN A 146 6.24 -7.66 30.00
C GLN A 146 5.87 -6.85 28.74
N PRO A 147 4.63 -6.99 28.23
CA PRO A 147 4.19 -6.35 26.98
C PRO A 147 4.33 -4.83 26.99
N THR A 148 4.21 -4.19 28.15
CA THR A 148 4.33 -2.73 28.29
C THR A 148 5.71 -2.19 27.95
N THR A 149 6.74 -3.04 27.84
CA THR A 149 8.08 -2.64 27.38
C THR A 149 8.12 -2.35 25.88
N SER A 150 7.25 -3.00 25.09
CA SER A 150 7.17 -2.81 23.64
C SER A 150 6.60 -1.44 23.27
N HIS A 151 7.27 -0.76 22.34
CA HIS A 151 6.74 0.48 21.74
C HIS A 151 5.43 0.19 21.00
N PHE A 152 5.40 -0.86 20.18
CA PHE A 152 4.24 -1.21 19.37
C PHE A 152 3.04 -1.67 20.21
N PHE A 153 3.25 -2.41 21.31
CA PHE A 153 2.15 -2.74 22.22
C PHE A 153 1.52 -1.49 22.85
N ARG A 154 2.35 -0.52 23.28
CA ARG A 154 1.85 0.75 23.84
C ARG A 154 1.08 1.54 22.78
N GLN A 155 1.62 1.65 21.57
CA GLN A 155 0.98 2.34 20.45
C GLN A 155 -0.36 1.68 20.08
N PHE A 156 -0.38 0.37 19.89
CA PHE A 156 -1.61 -0.37 19.57
C PHE A 156 -2.64 -0.30 20.69
N SER A 157 -2.20 -0.35 21.95
CA SER A 157 -3.08 -0.17 23.11
C SER A 157 -3.70 1.23 23.16
N ALA A 158 -2.99 2.27 22.73
CA ALA A 158 -3.52 3.63 22.62
C ALA A 158 -4.57 3.73 21.51
N LEU A 159 -4.28 3.21 20.31
CA LEU A 159 -5.24 3.13 19.21
C LEU A 159 -6.49 2.36 19.61
N ARG A 160 -6.34 1.27 20.37
CA ARG A 160 -7.47 0.47 20.87
C ARG A 160 -8.37 1.27 21.79
N LYS A 161 -7.80 2.12 22.65
CA LYS A 161 -8.59 3.01 23.52
C LYS A 161 -9.36 4.04 22.70
N GLN A 162 -8.80 4.52 21.59
CA GLN A 162 -9.41 5.52 20.73
C GLN A 162 -10.52 4.97 19.84
N HIS A 163 -10.30 3.81 19.20
CA HIS A 163 -11.18 3.29 18.16
C HIS A 163 -11.95 2.02 18.55
N GLY A 164 -11.55 1.34 19.62
CA GLY A 164 -12.09 0.03 20.00
C GLY A 164 -11.44 -1.14 19.23
N ILE A 165 -11.46 -2.32 19.83
CA ILE A 165 -10.76 -3.50 19.28
C ILE A 165 -11.38 -4.02 17.98
N LEU A 166 -12.72 -4.03 17.87
CA LEU A 166 -13.42 -4.52 16.68
C LEU A 166 -13.11 -3.69 15.44
N TYR A 167 -12.96 -2.38 15.61
CA TYR A 167 -12.58 -1.49 14.52
C TYR A 167 -11.16 -1.77 14.04
N LEU A 168 -10.21 -1.91 14.98
CA LEU A 168 -8.81 -2.19 14.68
C LEU A 168 -8.58 -3.54 14.01
N GLU A 169 -9.30 -4.57 14.43
CA GLU A 169 -9.16 -5.93 13.88
C GLU A 169 -9.94 -6.11 12.57
N GLY A 170 -10.86 -5.19 12.24
CA GLY A 170 -11.55 -5.15 10.97
C GLY A 170 -10.69 -4.59 9.82
N SER A 171 -11.17 -4.75 8.58
CA SER A 171 -10.46 -4.33 7.36
C SER A 171 -10.09 -2.83 7.33
N ARG A 172 -10.92 -1.97 7.94
CA ARG A 172 -10.64 -0.53 8.06
C ARG A 172 -9.48 -0.25 9.03
N GLY A 173 -9.45 -0.95 10.16
CA GLY A 173 -8.38 -0.84 11.14
C GLY A 173 -7.04 -1.34 10.64
N GLN A 174 -7.04 -2.47 9.92
CA GLN A 174 -5.84 -3.01 9.29
C GLN A 174 -5.20 -2.01 8.33
N ARG A 175 -6.00 -1.24 7.58
CA ARG A 175 -5.47 -0.17 6.71
C ARG A 175 -4.78 0.94 7.49
N LEU A 176 -5.29 1.29 8.68
CA LEU A 176 -4.66 2.30 9.54
C LEU A 176 -3.34 1.81 10.14
N THR A 177 -3.24 0.52 10.45
CA THR A 177 -2.05 -0.06 11.10
C THR A 177 -0.95 -0.45 10.11
N ILE A 178 -1.27 -0.57 8.82
CA ILE A 178 -0.36 -1.07 7.78
C ILE A 178 0.98 -0.30 7.70
N ASP A 179 0.96 1.03 7.85
CA ASP A 179 2.18 1.86 7.78
C ASP A 179 2.93 1.93 9.12
N ASP A 180 2.20 1.90 10.22
CA ASP A 180 2.74 2.05 11.58
C ASP A 180 3.29 0.75 12.17
N PHE A 181 2.79 -0.40 11.71
CA PHE A 181 3.10 -1.73 12.22
C PHE A 181 3.65 -2.65 11.11
N GLY A 182 4.36 -2.07 10.15
CA GLY A 182 5.02 -2.80 9.07
C GLY A 182 6.37 -3.40 9.46
N THR A 183 7.07 -3.91 8.44
CA THR A 183 8.43 -4.47 8.53
C THR A 183 9.50 -3.51 7.99
N GLY A 184 9.13 -2.27 7.65
CA GLY A 184 10.03 -1.30 7.05
C GLY A 184 10.62 -1.79 5.73
N TYR A 185 11.92 -1.58 5.52
CA TYR A 185 12.61 -1.99 4.30
C TYR A 185 12.68 -3.51 4.08
N TYR A 186 12.28 -4.34 5.04
CA TYR A 186 12.21 -5.79 4.85
C TYR A 186 11.03 -6.23 3.98
N GLY A 187 10.02 -5.36 3.79
CA GLY A 187 8.90 -5.62 2.88
C GLY A 187 8.01 -6.80 3.26
N TYR A 188 7.18 -7.23 2.30
CA TYR A 188 6.27 -8.35 2.48
C TYR A 188 7.00 -9.70 2.54
N LYS A 189 8.08 -9.84 1.76
CA LYS A 189 8.95 -11.02 1.86
C LYS A 189 9.49 -11.23 3.28
N GLY A 190 9.98 -10.17 3.92
CA GLY A 190 10.41 -10.24 5.33
C GLY A 190 9.26 -10.51 6.29
N TYR A 191 8.09 -9.91 6.05
CA TYR A 191 6.88 -10.16 6.84
C TYR A 191 6.51 -11.65 6.86
N GLY A 192 6.46 -12.32 5.71
CA GLY A 192 6.14 -13.75 5.63
C GLY A 192 7.12 -14.62 6.42
N ILE A 193 8.42 -14.32 6.32
CA ILE A 193 9.46 -15.02 7.09
C ILE A 193 9.27 -14.79 8.60
N PHE A 194 9.10 -13.54 9.04
CA PHE A 194 8.91 -13.23 10.45
C PHE A 194 7.63 -13.85 11.01
N PHE A 195 6.55 -13.85 10.24
CA PHE A 195 5.29 -14.48 10.61
C PHE A 195 5.49 -15.97 10.92
N ASN A 196 6.11 -16.71 10.00
CA ASN A 196 6.38 -18.13 10.18
C ASN A 196 7.30 -18.39 11.39
N LEU A 197 8.36 -17.59 11.55
CA LEU A 197 9.30 -17.72 12.66
C LEU A 197 8.64 -17.49 14.02
N VAL A 198 7.75 -16.51 14.15
CA VAL A 198 7.06 -16.25 15.42
C VAL A 198 6.27 -17.48 15.88
N TYR A 199 5.53 -18.13 14.98
CA TYR A 199 4.78 -19.34 15.32
C TYR A 199 5.65 -20.57 15.57
N GLN A 200 6.84 -20.64 14.96
CA GLN A 200 7.79 -21.72 15.23
C GLN A 200 8.50 -21.55 16.58
N LEU A 201 8.80 -20.31 16.97
CA LEU A 201 9.63 -20.02 18.14
C LEU A 201 8.83 -19.86 19.44
N PHE A 202 7.53 -19.56 19.35
CA PHE A 202 6.73 -19.19 20.52
C PHE A 202 5.35 -19.82 20.55
N ASP A 203 4.96 -20.29 21.73
CA ASP A 203 3.58 -20.68 22.04
C ASP A 203 2.75 -19.44 22.43
N ILE A 204 2.24 -18.74 21.40
CA ILE A 204 1.46 -17.51 21.56
C ILE A 204 0.19 -17.71 22.42
N PRO A 205 -0.60 -18.79 22.28
CA PRO A 205 -1.73 -19.07 23.17
C PRO A 205 -1.39 -18.99 24.66
N THR A 206 -0.24 -19.52 25.08
CA THR A 206 0.20 -19.54 26.49
C THR A 206 0.51 -18.15 27.02
N VAL A 207 1.02 -17.24 26.20
CA VAL A 207 1.37 -15.86 26.60
C VAL A 207 0.23 -14.86 26.38
N LYS A 208 -0.75 -15.19 25.53
CA LYS A 208 -1.91 -14.35 25.18
C LYS A 208 -2.60 -13.66 26.38
N PRO A 209 -2.80 -14.29 27.56
CA PRO A 209 -3.43 -13.62 28.69
C PRO A 209 -2.74 -12.31 29.13
N ARG A 210 -1.42 -12.19 28.91
CA ARG A 210 -0.65 -10.96 29.21
C ARG A 210 -0.94 -9.81 28.25
N PHE A 211 -1.46 -10.11 27.07
CA PHE A 211 -1.79 -9.17 26.01
C PHE A 211 -3.29 -8.85 25.93
N ALA A 212 -4.10 -9.35 26.87
CA ALA A 212 -5.54 -9.17 26.83
C ALA A 212 -5.95 -7.68 26.70
N PRO A 213 -7.03 -7.38 25.96
CA PRO A 213 -7.92 -8.27 25.21
C PRO A 213 -7.50 -8.58 23.75
N LEU A 214 -6.24 -8.39 23.36
CA LEU A 214 -5.84 -8.58 21.96
C LEU A 214 -6.02 -10.03 21.48
N SER A 215 -6.38 -10.18 20.20
CA SER A 215 -6.32 -11.48 19.52
C SER A 215 -4.87 -11.93 19.30
N ILE A 216 -4.69 -13.23 19.06
CA ILE A 216 -3.37 -13.80 18.71
C ILE A 216 -2.83 -13.14 17.43
N VAL A 217 -3.70 -12.88 16.45
CA VAL A 217 -3.32 -12.22 15.19
C VAL A 217 -2.75 -10.83 15.48
N SER A 218 -3.45 -9.99 16.24
CA SER A 218 -2.96 -8.65 16.61
C SER A 218 -1.65 -8.68 17.38
N ILE A 219 -1.43 -9.68 18.23
CA ILE A 219 -0.16 -9.86 18.95
C ILE A 219 0.98 -10.14 17.97
N VAL A 220 0.76 -11.04 17.01
CA VAL A 220 1.80 -11.41 16.04
C VAL A 220 2.06 -10.27 15.06
N THR A 221 1.02 -9.76 14.41
CA THR A 221 1.15 -8.84 13.27
C THR A 221 1.43 -7.40 13.68
N CYS A 222 0.91 -6.96 14.82
CA CYS A 222 1.05 -5.57 15.27
C CYS A 222 2.05 -5.40 16.42
N ILE A 223 2.67 -6.48 16.92
CA ILE A 223 3.66 -6.37 17.99
C ILE A 223 4.91 -7.17 17.64
N LEU A 224 4.82 -8.50 17.56
CA LEU A 224 6.02 -9.33 17.45
C LEU A 224 6.76 -9.14 16.13
N ILE A 225 6.05 -9.11 15.01
CA ILE A 225 6.67 -8.87 13.69
C ILE A 225 7.35 -7.49 13.60
N PRO A 226 6.68 -6.38 13.97
CA PRO A 226 7.33 -5.07 14.00
C PRO A 226 8.52 -5.00 14.97
N GLU A 227 8.47 -5.69 16.11
CA GLU A 227 9.58 -5.74 17.06
C GLU A 227 10.79 -6.51 16.53
N ILE A 228 10.56 -7.58 15.75
CA ILE A 228 11.62 -8.28 15.01
C ILE A 228 12.27 -7.32 14.00
N ALA A 229 11.46 -6.70 13.14
CA ALA A 229 11.96 -5.78 12.12
C ALA A 229 12.73 -4.62 12.77
N LEU A 230 12.21 -4.04 13.85
CA LEU A 230 12.86 -2.99 14.62
C LEU A 230 14.22 -3.43 15.16
N ALA A 231 14.30 -4.61 15.79
CA ALA A 231 15.55 -5.13 16.34
C ALA A 231 16.61 -5.35 15.26
N LEU A 232 16.22 -5.89 14.11
CA LEU A 232 17.13 -6.08 12.98
C LEU A 232 17.58 -4.74 12.37
N ILE A 233 16.68 -3.76 12.29
CA ILE A 233 17.04 -2.39 11.84
C ILE A 233 18.07 -1.75 12.78
N MET A 234 17.87 -1.91 14.10
CA MET A 234 18.82 -1.42 15.11
C MET A 234 20.21 -2.05 14.93
N GLU A 235 20.27 -3.35 14.60
CA GLU A 235 21.53 -4.05 14.30
C GLU A 235 22.16 -3.53 13.00
N ASP A 236 21.39 -3.50 11.90
CA ASP A 236 21.88 -3.12 10.57
C ASP A 236 22.39 -1.68 10.49
N LYS A 237 21.75 -0.79 11.25
CA LYS A 237 22.08 0.63 11.29
C LYS A 237 22.90 1.03 12.51
N SER A 238 23.16 0.08 13.41
CA SER A 238 23.87 0.32 14.68
C SER A 238 23.31 1.57 15.37
N CYS A 239 21.98 1.64 15.51
CA CYS A 239 21.29 2.85 15.96
C CYS A 239 20.32 2.60 17.11
N GLU A 240 19.94 3.69 17.78
CA GLU A 240 18.99 3.66 18.88
C GLU A 240 17.56 3.37 18.42
N GLU A 241 16.75 2.85 19.33
CA GLU A 241 15.36 2.43 19.10
C GLU A 241 14.51 3.53 18.44
N LYS A 242 14.65 4.79 18.88
CA LYS A 242 13.88 5.91 18.33
C LYS A 242 14.19 6.15 16.85
N LEU A 243 15.47 6.10 16.47
CA LEU A 243 15.87 6.27 15.08
C LEU A 243 15.46 5.05 14.24
N ALA A 244 15.56 3.84 14.81
CA ALA A 244 15.13 2.63 14.12
C ALA A 244 13.62 2.59 13.85
N ILE A 245 12.78 3.09 14.77
CA ILE A 245 11.33 3.26 14.54
C ILE A 245 11.07 4.23 13.37
N ASP A 246 11.79 5.35 13.33
CA ASP A 246 11.69 6.32 12.24
C ASP A 246 12.10 5.71 10.89
N ILE A 247 13.17 4.91 10.88
CA ILE A 247 13.62 4.19 9.69
C ILE A 247 12.56 3.18 9.27
N LEU A 248 12.04 2.37 10.20
CA LEU A 248 11.00 1.37 9.94
C LEU A 248 9.81 2.03 9.23
N ARG A 249 9.21 3.06 9.83
CA ARG A 249 8.03 3.75 9.24
C ARG A 249 8.33 4.39 7.89
N LYS A 250 9.44 5.12 7.78
CA LYS A 250 9.81 5.82 6.54
C LYS A 250 10.13 4.85 5.40
N SER A 251 10.60 3.65 5.73
CA SER A 251 11.02 2.64 4.75
C SER A 251 9.94 1.61 4.40
N THR A 252 8.75 1.69 4.99
CA THR A 252 7.67 0.73 4.73
C THR A 252 7.24 0.71 3.27
N ASP A 253 6.93 1.86 2.65
CA ASP A 253 6.57 1.93 1.22
C ASP A 253 7.70 1.42 0.32
N TYR A 254 8.95 1.70 0.69
CA TYR A 254 10.11 1.18 -0.02
C TYR A 254 10.17 -0.35 0.04
N GLY A 255 10.08 -0.94 1.24
CA GLY A 255 10.17 -2.38 1.42
C GLY A 255 9.08 -3.14 0.66
N ARG A 256 7.83 -2.64 0.66
CA ARG A 256 6.71 -3.27 -0.07
C ARG A 256 6.98 -3.37 -1.57
N ASN A 257 7.58 -2.35 -2.17
CA ASN A 257 7.86 -2.31 -3.61
C ASN A 257 9.20 -2.97 -3.97
N MET A 258 10.17 -2.98 -3.06
CA MET A 258 11.48 -3.58 -3.28
C MET A 258 11.46 -5.10 -3.08
N PHE A 259 10.73 -5.56 -2.07
CA PHE A 259 10.64 -6.96 -1.66
C PHE A 259 9.15 -7.34 -1.48
N PRO A 260 8.39 -7.43 -2.60
CA PRO A 260 6.99 -7.86 -2.58
C PRO A 260 6.87 -9.32 -2.13
N ASP A 261 5.64 -9.74 -1.83
CA ASP A 261 5.36 -11.15 -1.55
C ASP A 261 5.56 -11.95 -2.86
N PRO A 262 6.23 -13.11 -2.86
CA PRO A 262 6.27 -14.00 -4.03
C PRO A 262 4.88 -14.37 -4.56
N ASP A 263 3.84 -14.39 -3.72
CA ASP A 263 2.47 -14.66 -4.16
C ASP A 263 1.75 -13.39 -4.71
N ASP A 264 2.33 -12.20 -4.53
CA ASP A 264 1.87 -10.92 -5.09
C ASP A 264 2.48 -10.63 -6.48
N ASP A 265 3.11 -11.63 -7.10
CA ASP A 265 3.35 -11.59 -8.54
C ASP A 265 1.99 -11.35 -9.20
N VAL A 266 1.70 -10.10 -9.55
CA VAL A 266 0.56 -9.73 -10.38
C VAL A 266 0.72 -10.63 -11.59
N ALA A 267 -0.10 -11.69 -11.64
CA ALA A 267 -0.02 -12.67 -12.68
C ALA A 267 0.00 -11.87 -13.97
N PRO A 268 1.03 -12.02 -14.84
CA PRO A 268 0.90 -11.49 -16.17
C PRO A 268 -0.45 -12.02 -16.65
N LEU A 269 -1.33 -11.12 -17.07
CA LEU A 269 -2.58 -11.48 -17.76
C LEU A 269 -2.23 -12.67 -18.63
N SER A 270 -2.84 -13.82 -18.33
CA SER A 270 -2.42 -15.12 -18.83
C SER A 270 -2.16 -15.00 -20.33
N ASP A 271 -0.98 -15.43 -20.78
CA ASP A 271 -0.57 -15.42 -22.19
C ASP A 271 -1.38 -16.46 -23.01
N ASP A 272 -2.63 -16.78 -22.63
CA ASP A 272 -3.47 -17.81 -23.25
C ASP A 272 -4.11 -17.38 -24.59
N ASP A 273 -3.68 -16.26 -25.17
CA ASP A 273 -4.08 -15.84 -26.53
C ASP A 273 -2.91 -16.03 -27.51
N GLU A 274 -2.45 -17.28 -27.67
CA GLU A 274 -1.69 -17.71 -28.85
C GLU A 274 -2.64 -18.44 -29.81
N ASP A 275 -2.75 -17.88 -31.03
CA ASP A 275 -3.33 -18.45 -32.25
C ASP A 275 -4.86 -18.49 -32.43
N GLY A 276 -5.39 -17.37 -32.91
CA GLY A 276 -6.72 -17.27 -33.50
C GLY A 276 -6.81 -16.20 -34.59
N VAL A 277 -5.91 -16.23 -35.59
CA VAL A 277 -6.13 -15.47 -36.84
C VAL A 277 -7.35 -16.05 -37.54
N SER A 278 -8.48 -15.35 -37.46
CA SER A 278 -9.64 -15.56 -38.33
C SER A 278 -10.00 -14.23 -38.99
N ASP A 279 -9.39 -14.02 -40.15
CA ASP A 279 -9.86 -13.11 -41.19
C ASP A 279 -11.27 -13.54 -41.63
N GLY A 280 -12.23 -12.61 -41.71
CA GLY A 280 -13.63 -12.95 -41.97
C GLY A 280 -14.58 -11.76 -41.92
N ILE A 281 -14.66 -11.07 -43.05
CA ILE A 281 -15.52 -9.94 -43.39
C ILE A 281 -17.03 -10.28 -43.37
N GLU A 282 -17.86 -9.25 -43.15
CA GLU A 282 -19.26 -8.99 -43.63
C GLU A 282 -20.48 -9.08 -42.67
N ASP A 283 -20.96 -7.88 -42.32
CA ASP A 283 -22.31 -7.29 -42.46
C ASP A 283 -23.59 -8.18 -42.46
N HIS A 284 -24.50 -7.94 -41.50
CA HIS A 284 -25.87 -7.49 -41.78
C HIS A 284 -26.74 -7.26 -40.52
N ARG A 285 -27.22 -6.01 -40.42
CA ARG A 285 -28.48 -5.50 -39.84
C ARG A 285 -29.57 -6.54 -39.49
N SER A 286 -30.16 -6.46 -38.28
CA SER A 286 -31.62 -6.42 -38.05
C SER A 286 -31.98 -6.23 -36.56
N GLN A 287 -32.95 -5.36 -36.30
CA GLN A 287 -33.64 -5.13 -35.02
C GLN A 287 -34.67 -6.25 -34.78
N GLN A 288 -34.82 -6.75 -33.55
CA GLN A 288 -36.13 -7.17 -33.04
C GLN A 288 -36.16 -7.31 -31.49
N GLU A 289 -36.97 -6.43 -30.90
CA GLU A 289 -37.88 -6.58 -29.76
C GLU A 289 -37.72 -7.79 -28.83
N ILE A 290 -37.53 -7.51 -27.53
CA ILE A 290 -37.68 -8.50 -26.45
C ILE A 290 -38.99 -8.16 -25.70
N GLU A 291 -40.00 -8.99 -25.91
CA GLU A 291 -41.23 -9.06 -25.13
C GLU A 291 -40.95 -9.59 -23.71
N GLY A 292 -41.75 -9.09 -22.75
CA GLY A 292 -41.58 -9.33 -21.32
C GLY A 292 -42.18 -10.62 -20.75
N GLY A 293 -42.02 -10.74 -19.42
CA GLY A 293 -42.48 -11.85 -18.58
C GLY A 293 -41.28 -12.53 -17.92
N VAL A 294 -41.19 -12.80 -16.62
CA VAL A 294 -42.19 -12.95 -15.55
C VAL A 294 -41.47 -12.68 -14.23
N ALA A 295 -42.07 -11.90 -13.33
CA ALA A 295 -41.64 -11.79 -11.93
C ALA A 295 -42.60 -12.63 -11.09
N ASP A 296 -42.14 -13.78 -10.59
CA ASP A 296 -42.88 -14.58 -9.62
C ASP A 296 -42.35 -14.33 -8.21
N THR A 297 -43.29 -13.92 -7.37
CA THR A 297 -43.12 -13.55 -5.96
C THR A 297 -43.30 -14.81 -5.11
N ILE A 298 -42.28 -15.22 -4.36
CA ILE A 298 -42.42 -16.29 -3.36
C ILE A 298 -43.04 -15.69 -2.10
N VAL A 299 -44.29 -16.06 -1.84
CA VAL A 299 -45.02 -15.85 -0.59
C VAL A 299 -44.67 -17.00 0.35
N LEU A 300 -44.14 -16.69 1.53
CA LEU A 300 -44.03 -17.62 2.65
C LEU A 300 -45.36 -17.65 3.40
N SER A 301 -45.99 -18.82 3.47
CA SER A 301 -47.16 -19.08 4.32
C SER A 301 -46.76 -19.98 5.49
N ASP A 302 -47.02 -19.48 6.69
CA ASP A 302 -47.03 -20.22 7.94
C ASP A 302 -48.03 -21.38 7.92
N SER A 303 -47.66 -22.52 8.53
CA SER A 303 -48.61 -23.40 9.23
C SER A 303 -47.85 -24.32 10.20
N GLU A 304 -47.96 -23.94 11.47
CA GLU A 304 -48.41 -24.72 12.64
C GLU A 304 -48.02 -26.19 12.87
N ASN A 305 -47.84 -26.41 14.17
CA ASN A 305 -48.11 -27.58 15.02
C ASN A 305 -46.99 -28.59 15.26
N GLU A 306 -46.46 -28.71 16.48
CA GLU A 306 -47.02 -29.11 17.79
C GLU A 306 -46.68 -30.58 18.12
N TYR A 307 -46.34 -30.81 19.40
CA TYR A 307 -46.35 -32.06 20.16
C TYR A 307 -45.15 -33.04 20.16
N ILE A 308 -44.43 -33.00 21.30
CA ILE A 308 -44.23 -34.09 22.30
C ILE A 308 -42.96 -34.98 22.30
N SER A 309 -42.39 -35.05 23.53
CA SER A 309 -41.56 -36.09 24.21
C SER A 309 -40.20 -36.45 23.61
N ALA A 310 -39.13 -36.64 24.38
CA ALA A 310 -38.94 -36.94 25.80
C ALA A 310 -37.61 -36.37 26.31
#